data_AF-V4P3L7-F1
#
_entry.id   AF-V4P3L7-F1
#
_cell.length_a   1.000
_cell.length_b   1.000
_cell.length_c   1.000
_cell.angle_alpha   90.00
_cell.angle_beta   90.00
_cell.angle_gamma   90.00
#
_symmetry.space_group_name_H-M   'P 1'
#
loop_
_entity.id
_entity.type
_entity.pdbx_description
1 polymer ?
#
loop_
_entity_poly.entity_id
_entity_poly.type
_entity_poly.pdbx_seq_one_letter_code
_entity_poly.pdbx_strand_id
1 'polypeptide(L)'
;MKRLIIVAGLLALTACSKPVEEAAMDRSVVGPDMEKAGPFGNFKHITFAAVRAEDTPTDSQLMRIELVKGAGENVATLYNLLSDSKSYMAGVTYHAFVPVIAETNAERHDYWIVGMNLSRTPDRSVYSVIRFAHGATFTPGQTVKVDYLSLDCDDLEVARRPVSYFEPQPVDAGTDTSASASEDIEPLELPEFKPEAGECEFNSLTEAYRLTPEILRRYDQIKRFEDAPTPRWLPLVATVE
;
A
#
# COMPACT_ATOMS: atom_id res chain seq x y z
N MET A 1 17.73 2.40 -68.14
CA MET A 1 16.27 2.35 -67.96
C MET A 1 15.98 2.41 -66.46
N LYS A 2 15.18 3.39 -66.05
CA LYS A 2 14.78 3.68 -64.66
C LYS A 2 13.72 2.68 -64.20
N ARG A 3 13.80 2.18 -62.96
CA ARG A 3 12.64 2.06 -62.04
C ARG A 3 13.12 2.18 -60.58
N LEU A 4 12.74 3.31 -59.99
CA LEU A 4 12.76 3.64 -58.57
C LEU A 4 11.36 3.30 -58.05
N ILE A 5 11.24 2.55 -56.96
CA ILE A 5 9.99 2.41 -56.20
C ILE A 5 10.33 2.69 -54.75
N ILE A 6 9.78 3.78 -54.23
CA ILE A 6 9.77 4.20 -52.82
C ILE A 6 8.30 4.35 -52.42
N VAL A 7 8.05 4.27 -51.10
CA VAL A 7 6.85 4.68 -50.33
C VAL A 7 5.85 3.53 -50.18
N ALA A 8 5.31 3.16 -49.02
CA ALA A 8 5.33 3.57 -47.61
C ALA A 8 4.86 2.31 -46.83
N GLY A 9 5.28 2.06 -45.59
CA GLY A 9 4.72 2.72 -44.42
C GLY A 9 3.45 2.00 -43.93
N LEU A 10 3.64 0.98 -43.09
CA LEU A 10 2.69 0.34 -42.17
C LEU A 10 3.59 -0.55 -41.28
N LEU A 11 4.12 -0.12 -40.12
CA LEU A 11 3.40 0.22 -38.89
C LEU A 11 2.19 -0.68 -38.65
N ALA A 12 2.40 -1.99 -38.71
CA ALA A 12 1.62 -2.92 -37.90
C ALA A 12 2.40 -3.11 -36.59
N LEU A 13 2.05 -2.28 -35.59
CA LEU A 13 2.28 -2.56 -34.18
C LEU A 13 1.56 -3.87 -33.87
N THR A 14 2.24 -5.00 -34.10
CA THR A 14 1.83 -6.26 -33.51
C THR A 14 1.87 -6.06 -32.00
N ALA A 15 0.69 -6.20 -31.41
CA ALA A 15 0.41 -6.12 -30.00
C ALA A 15 1.63 -6.49 -29.15
N CYS A 16 2.09 -5.50 -28.37
CA CYS A 16 2.94 -5.77 -27.21
C CYS A 16 2.16 -6.74 -26.32
N SER A 17 2.49 -8.02 -26.46
CA SER A 17 2.16 -9.02 -25.46
C SER A 17 2.89 -8.57 -24.21
N LYS A 18 2.13 -8.09 -23.23
CA LYS A 18 2.64 -7.77 -21.90
C LYS A 18 3.34 -9.03 -21.35
N PRO A 19 4.63 -8.98 -21.00
CA PRO A 19 5.19 -10.00 -20.15
C PRO A 19 4.61 -9.83 -18.74
N VAL A 20 4.34 -10.98 -18.15
CA VAL A 20 3.79 -11.20 -16.82
C VAL A 20 4.66 -10.54 -15.75
N GLU A 21 4.25 -9.39 -15.21
CA GLU A 21 4.55 -8.87 -13.85
C GLU A 21 3.84 -7.53 -13.54
N GLU A 22 2.59 -7.33 -13.97
CA GLU A 22 1.79 -6.13 -13.62
C GLU A 22 0.93 -6.31 -12.35
N ALA A 23 1.21 -7.31 -11.51
CA ALA A 23 0.27 -7.74 -10.47
C ALA A 23 0.24 -6.86 -9.20
N ALA A 24 1.16 -5.92 -9.01
CA ALA A 24 1.24 -5.13 -7.77
C ALA A 24 0.48 -3.79 -7.80
N MET A 25 0.01 -3.33 -8.96
CA MET A 25 -0.57 -1.97 -9.11
C MET A 25 -2.05 -1.91 -9.44
N ASP A 26 -2.65 -2.95 -10.03
CA ASP A 26 -4.06 -2.92 -10.44
C ASP A 26 -5.03 -3.01 -9.24
N ARG A 27 -4.53 -3.01 -8.00
CA ARG A 27 -5.32 -3.14 -6.77
C ARG A 27 -4.93 -2.20 -5.63
N SER A 28 -3.98 -1.29 -5.80
CA SER A 28 -3.57 -0.43 -4.68
C SER A 28 -4.69 0.53 -4.28
N VAL A 29 -4.83 0.76 -2.97
CA VAL A 29 -5.90 1.60 -2.43
C VAL A 29 -5.63 3.07 -2.75
N VAL A 30 -6.64 3.72 -3.33
CA VAL A 30 -6.60 5.14 -3.71
C VAL A 30 -7.56 5.97 -2.86
N GLY A 31 -7.24 7.25 -2.67
CA GLY A 31 -8.12 8.17 -1.94
C GLY A 31 -7.53 9.57 -1.72
N PRO A 32 -8.08 10.34 -0.77
CA PRO A 32 -7.79 11.76 -0.58
C PRO A 32 -6.43 12.09 0.05
N ASP A 33 -5.84 13.20 -0.38
CA ASP A 33 -4.61 13.70 0.24
C ASP A 33 -4.80 13.98 1.75
N MET A 34 -3.76 13.63 2.54
CA MET A 34 -3.73 13.83 4.00
C MET A 34 -2.89 15.06 4.41
N GLU A 35 -2.44 15.11 5.66
CA GLU A 35 -1.55 16.14 6.17
C GLU A 35 -0.14 16.02 5.57
N LYS A 36 0.61 17.12 5.53
CA LYS A 36 1.95 17.15 4.90
C LYS A 36 3.11 16.95 5.89
N ALA A 37 2.81 17.00 7.19
CA ALA A 37 3.82 16.82 8.24
C ALA A 37 4.03 15.33 8.51
N GLY A 38 5.21 14.83 8.17
CA GLY A 38 5.59 13.43 8.36
C GLY A 38 6.41 13.17 9.63
N PRO A 39 6.71 11.90 9.92
CA PRO A 39 7.50 11.47 11.08
C PRO A 39 8.97 11.89 11.02
N PHE A 40 9.44 12.21 9.82
CA PHE A 40 10.85 12.48 9.57
C PHE A 40 11.11 13.97 9.80
N GLY A 41 11.94 14.31 10.78
CA GLY A 41 12.20 15.68 11.21
C GLY A 41 12.90 16.56 10.15
N ASN A 42 14.07 17.10 10.50
CA ASN A 42 14.88 17.88 9.55
C ASN A 42 15.81 16.96 8.76
N PHE A 43 15.28 16.35 7.70
CA PHE A 43 16.06 15.69 6.66
C PHE A 43 16.18 16.58 5.42
N LYS A 44 17.19 16.36 4.58
CA LYS A 44 17.19 16.88 3.20
C LYS A 44 16.73 15.79 2.25
N HIS A 45 17.25 14.59 2.45
CA HIS A 45 16.96 13.43 1.64
C HIS A 45 16.87 12.17 2.53
N ILE A 46 15.93 11.28 2.22
CA ILE A 46 15.83 9.96 2.84
C ILE A 46 15.66 8.93 1.74
N THR A 47 16.48 7.88 1.76
CA THR A 47 16.29 6.71 0.90
C THR A 47 15.74 5.56 1.71
N PHE A 48 14.59 5.02 1.32
CA PHE A 48 14.08 3.74 1.79
C PHE A 48 14.40 2.69 0.72
N ALA A 49 15.17 1.67 1.06
CA ALA A 49 15.54 0.60 0.12
C ALA A 49 15.14 -0.76 0.66
N ALA A 50 14.53 -1.59 -0.18
CA ALA A 50 14.19 -2.96 0.19
C ALA A 50 15.44 -3.79 0.47
N VAL A 51 15.35 -4.65 1.48
CA VAL A 51 16.40 -5.61 1.81
C VAL A 51 16.28 -6.80 0.87
N ARG A 52 17.39 -7.17 0.20
CA ARG A 52 17.45 -8.36 -0.65
C ARG A 52 17.20 -9.61 0.21
N ALA A 53 16.16 -10.38 -0.12
CA ALA A 53 15.98 -11.70 0.47
C ALA A 53 16.97 -12.71 -0.17
N GLU A 54 17.29 -13.79 0.56
CA GLU A 54 18.30 -14.77 0.12
C GLU A 54 17.95 -15.46 -1.21
N ASP A 55 16.66 -15.59 -1.50
CA ASP A 55 16.10 -16.19 -2.71
C ASP A 55 15.91 -15.19 -3.87
N THR A 56 16.15 -13.90 -3.64
CA THR A 56 15.97 -12.86 -4.67
C THR A 56 17.13 -12.85 -5.67
N PRO A 57 16.91 -13.09 -6.98
CA PRO A 57 17.96 -13.13 -8.00
C PRO A 57 18.83 -11.87 -8.00
N THR A 58 20.14 -12.01 -8.11
CA THR A 58 21.13 -10.91 -7.95
C THR A 58 20.87 -9.72 -8.88
N ASP A 59 20.30 -9.96 -10.06
CA ASP A 59 19.96 -8.97 -11.08
C ASP A 59 18.57 -8.32 -10.88
N SER A 60 17.75 -8.81 -9.94
CA SER A 60 16.47 -8.20 -9.61
C SER A 60 16.67 -6.77 -9.11
N GLN A 61 15.90 -5.85 -9.69
CA GLN A 61 15.81 -4.48 -9.23
C GLN A 61 14.91 -4.43 -7.99
N LEU A 62 15.43 -3.86 -6.90
CA LEU A 62 14.70 -3.79 -5.65
C LEU A 62 13.89 -2.50 -5.56
N MET A 63 12.78 -2.55 -4.81
CA MET A 63 12.00 -1.36 -4.48
C MET A 63 12.90 -0.34 -3.77
N ARG A 64 12.81 0.91 -4.21
CA ARG A 64 13.46 2.05 -3.56
C ARG A 64 12.58 3.29 -3.63
N ILE A 65 12.49 4.00 -2.52
CA ILE A 65 11.77 5.27 -2.39
C ILE A 65 12.77 6.34 -1.97
N GLU A 66 12.95 7.37 -2.77
CA GLU A 66 13.79 8.52 -2.46
C GLU A 66 12.91 9.72 -2.11
N LEU A 67 12.95 10.16 -0.86
CA LEU A 67 12.15 11.26 -0.34
C LEU A 67 13.00 12.52 -0.22
N VAL A 68 12.61 13.59 -0.89
CA VAL A 68 13.26 14.91 -0.82
C VAL A 68 12.36 15.89 -0.09
N LYS A 69 12.93 16.62 0.87
CA LYS A 69 12.19 17.66 1.60
C LYS A 69 11.89 18.83 0.68
N GLY A 70 10.61 19.13 0.50
CA GLY A 70 10.17 20.31 -0.26
C GLY A 70 9.84 21.49 0.64
N ALA A 71 9.70 22.68 0.03
CA ALA A 71 9.33 23.90 0.75
C ALA A 71 7.85 23.93 1.19
N GLY A 72 7.03 22.97 0.73
CA GLY A 72 5.62 22.85 1.12
C GLY A 72 5.11 21.41 1.15
N GLU A 73 5.53 20.58 0.20
CA GLU A 73 5.22 19.15 0.13
C GLU A 73 6.51 18.37 -0.12
N ASN A 74 6.69 17.26 0.58
CA ASN A 74 7.79 16.35 0.30
C ASN A 74 7.53 15.59 -0.99
N VAL A 75 8.58 15.35 -1.77
CA VAL A 75 8.48 14.66 -3.05
C VAL A 75 9.17 13.32 -2.95
N ALA A 76 8.46 12.24 -3.26
CA ALA A 76 9.03 10.92 -3.39
C ALA A 76 9.32 10.60 -4.86
N THR A 77 10.46 9.96 -5.10
CA THR A 77 10.74 9.24 -6.35
C THR A 77 10.69 7.75 -6.06
N LEU A 78 9.79 7.04 -6.73
CA LEU A 78 9.45 5.64 -6.51
C LEU A 78 10.10 4.81 -7.63
N TYR A 79 10.99 3.89 -7.27
CA TYR A 79 11.67 2.96 -8.18
C TYR A 79 11.18 1.53 -7.91
N ASN A 80 10.80 0.81 -8.96
CA ASN A 80 10.42 -0.62 -8.90
C ASN A 80 9.32 -0.90 -7.87
N LEU A 81 8.44 0.08 -7.68
CA LEU A 81 7.23 -0.04 -6.86
C LEU A 81 6.02 -0.28 -7.77
N LEU A 82 5.98 0.49 -8.86
CA LEU A 82 4.86 0.60 -9.79
C LEU A 82 5.21 0.01 -11.17
N SER A 83 6.49 0.10 -11.55
CA SER A 83 7.05 -0.51 -12.75
C SER A 83 8.55 -0.68 -12.56
N ASP A 84 9.10 -1.77 -13.09
CA ASP A 84 10.55 -2.04 -13.09
C ASP A 84 11.31 -1.29 -14.19
N SER A 85 10.59 -0.50 -14.99
CA SER A 85 11.16 0.20 -16.15
C SER A 85 11.20 1.72 -16.00
N LYS A 86 10.41 2.29 -15.07
CA LYS A 86 10.25 3.73 -14.91
C LYS A 86 10.08 4.09 -13.44
N SER A 87 10.76 5.16 -13.04
CA SER A 87 10.51 5.80 -11.76
C SER A 87 9.30 6.72 -11.84
N TYR A 88 8.57 6.85 -10.74
CA TYR A 88 7.43 7.75 -10.60
C TYR A 88 7.72 8.83 -9.57
N MET A 89 7.17 10.01 -9.77
CA MET A 89 7.25 11.08 -8.78
C MET A 89 5.89 11.25 -8.10
N ALA A 90 5.90 11.39 -6.78
CA ALA A 90 4.69 11.59 -5.99
C ALA A 90 4.87 12.72 -4.98
N GLY A 91 3.82 13.50 -4.78
CA GLY A 91 3.67 14.28 -3.55
C GLY A 91 3.38 13.34 -2.37
N VAL A 92 3.91 13.64 -1.19
CA VAL A 92 3.76 12.74 -0.03
C VAL A 92 3.02 13.41 1.12
N THR A 93 1.98 12.71 1.58
CA THR A 93 1.18 13.07 2.75
C THR A 93 1.23 11.96 3.80
N TYR A 94 0.93 12.31 5.04
CA TYR A 94 1.12 11.47 6.22
C TYR A 94 -0.03 11.63 7.20
N HIS A 95 -0.29 10.59 7.99
CA HIS A 95 -1.07 10.69 9.22
C HIS A 95 -0.61 9.64 10.22
N ALA A 96 -0.33 10.07 11.46
CA ALA A 96 0.04 9.16 12.54
C ALA A 96 -1.21 8.45 13.07
N PHE A 97 -1.11 7.17 13.39
CA PHE A 97 -2.18 6.46 14.05
C PHE A 97 -1.63 5.49 15.09
N VAL A 98 -2.49 5.08 16.02
CA VAL A 98 -2.17 4.05 17.02
C VAL A 98 -3.00 2.81 16.66
N PRO A 99 -2.37 1.68 16.29
CA PRO A 99 -3.12 0.48 15.98
C PRO A 99 -3.66 -0.17 17.26
N VAL A 100 -4.78 -0.89 17.12
CA VAL A 100 -5.33 -1.73 18.19
C VAL A 100 -4.92 -3.16 17.92
N ILE A 101 -3.64 -3.46 18.16
CA ILE A 101 -3.04 -4.79 17.98
C ILE A 101 -2.29 -5.19 19.25
N ALA A 102 -2.11 -6.50 19.46
CA ALA A 102 -1.30 -6.98 20.57
C ALA A 102 0.20 -6.80 20.26
N GLU A 103 0.83 -5.77 20.85
CA GLU A 103 2.29 -5.58 20.87
C GLU A 103 2.80 -5.54 22.31
N THR A 104 3.96 -6.15 22.56
CA THR A 104 4.68 -5.91 23.82
C THR A 104 5.39 -4.56 23.81
N ASN A 105 5.78 -4.05 24.97
CA ASN A 105 6.58 -2.80 25.05
C ASN A 105 7.89 -2.86 24.24
N ALA A 106 8.48 -4.05 24.09
CA ALA A 106 9.71 -4.25 23.33
C ALA A 106 9.47 -4.29 21.81
N GLU A 107 8.25 -4.59 21.39
CA GLU A 107 7.81 -4.65 20.00
C GLU A 107 7.02 -3.41 19.58
N ARG A 108 6.95 -2.39 20.45
CA ARG A 108 6.16 -1.20 20.17
C ARG A 108 6.72 -0.45 18.97
N HIS A 109 5.87 -0.19 17.97
CA HIS A 109 6.21 0.63 16.81
C HIS A 109 5.43 1.95 16.80
N ASP A 110 5.99 2.93 16.10
CA ASP A 110 5.27 4.12 15.65
C ASP A 110 4.70 3.85 14.25
N TYR A 111 3.41 4.11 14.05
CA TYR A 111 2.68 3.79 12.83
C TYR A 111 2.18 5.04 12.11
N TRP A 112 2.38 5.06 10.80
CA TRP A 112 1.96 6.15 9.94
C TRP A 112 1.35 5.62 8.65
N ILE A 113 0.20 6.15 8.26
CA ILE A 113 -0.28 6.02 6.89
C ILE A 113 0.40 7.07 6.04
N VAL A 114 0.82 6.67 4.85
CA VAL A 114 1.52 7.50 3.86
C VAL A 114 0.71 7.48 2.58
N GLY A 115 0.33 8.65 2.09
CA GLY A 115 -0.35 8.85 0.82
C GLY A 115 0.61 9.38 -0.23
N MET A 116 0.67 8.73 -1.40
CA MET A 116 1.54 9.08 -2.51
C MET A 116 0.70 9.58 -3.71
N ASN A 117 0.71 10.89 -3.94
CA ASN A 117 -0.06 11.52 -5.01
C ASN A 117 0.75 11.58 -6.33
N LEU A 118 0.49 10.64 -7.24
CA LEU A 118 1.21 10.50 -8.51
C LEU A 118 0.82 11.53 -9.58
N SER A 119 -0.39 12.10 -9.47
CA SER A 119 -0.96 13.00 -10.49
C SER A 119 -1.12 14.44 -10.02
N ARG A 120 -0.78 14.73 -8.75
CA ARG A 120 -1.10 15.99 -8.03
C ARG A 120 -2.59 16.32 -8.01
N THR A 121 -3.45 15.31 -8.13
CA THR A 121 -4.90 15.45 -8.02
C THR A 121 -5.31 15.10 -6.59
N PRO A 122 -6.01 15.98 -5.86
CA PRO A 122 -6.22 15.85 -4.42
C PRO A 122 -7.00 14.60 -3.93
N ASP A 123 -7.45 13.72 -4.82
CA ASP A 123 -8.19 12.49 -4.49
C ASP A 123 -7.63 11.23 -5.20
N ARG A 124 -6.35 11.29 -5.59
CA ARG A 124 -5.67 10.19 -6.31
C ARG A 124 -4.32 9.84 -5.66
N SER A 125 -4.32 9.71 -4.34
CA SER A 125 -3.18 9.22 -3.56
C SER A 125 -3.26 7.72 -3.36
N VAL A 126 -2.17 7.01 -3.67
CA VAL A 126 -2.00 5.59 -3.31
C VAL A 126 -1.52 5.50 -1.87
N TYR A 127 -2.04 4.57 -1.07
CA TYR A 127 -1.70 4.47 0.35
C TYR A 127 -0.79 3.31 0.71
N SER A 128 -0.02 3.55 1.76
CA SER A 128 0.80 2.56 2.43
C SER A 128 0.85 2.84 3.93
N VAL A 129 1.19 1.83 4.72
CA VAL A 129 1.54 2.00 6.12
C VAL A 129 3.04 1.82 6.26
N ILE A 130 3.68 2.75 6.95
CA ILE A 130 5.05 2.58 7.43
C ILE A 130 5.02 2.41 8.95
N ARG A 131 5.90 1.54 9.45
CA ARG A 131 6.16 1.44 10.88
C ARG A 131 7.64 1.30 11.16
N PHE A 132 8.06 1.77 12.32
CA PHE A 132 9.44 1.67 12.80
C PHE A 132 9.44 1.67 14.32
N ALA A 133 10.54 1.21 14.93
CA ALA A 133 10.65 1.08 16.38
C ALA A 133 10.28 2.39 17.08
N HIS A 134 9.48 2.31 18.14
CA HIS A 134 9.01 3.48 18.87
C HIS A 134 10.17 4.35 19.36
N GLY A 135 10.10 5.64 19.09
CA GLY A 135 11.16 6.59 19.47
C GLY A 135 12.41 6.55 18.57
N ALA A 136 12.35 5.87 17.42
CA ALA A 136 13.41 5.96 16.42
C ALA A 136 13.61 7.41 15.95
N THR A 137 14.87 7.79 15.74
CA THR A 137 15.24 9.11 15.25
C THR A 137 15.70 9.03 13.80
N PHE A 138 15.28 9.99 12.98
CA PHE A 138 15.70 10.12 11.58
C PHE A 138 16.63 11.32 11.44
N THR A 139 17.87 11.19 11.90
CA THR A 139 18.90 12.24 11.78
C THR A 139 19.93 11.92 10.70
N PRO A 140 20.54 12.92 10.04
CA PRO A 140 21.53 12.68 8.99
C PRO A 140 22.67 11.72 9.41
N GLY A 141 23.02 10.80 8.52
CA GLY A 141 24.02 9.75 8.75
C GLY A 141 23.50 8.52 9.49
N GLN A 142 22.24 8.49 9.91
CA GLN A 142 21.63 7.31 10.53
C GLN A 142 20.98 6.39 9.50
N THR A 143 20.98 5.11 9.86
CA THR A 143 20.24 4.05 9.17
C THR A 143 19.21 3.48 10.13
N VAL A 144 17.95 3.45 9.70
CA VAL A 144 16.80 3.01 10.51
C VAL A 144 16.08 1.89 9.78
N LYS A 145 15.72 0.82 10.49
CA LYS A 145 14.87 -0.25 9.93
C LYS A 145 13.42 0.21 9.96
N VAL A 146 12.72 0.01 8.85
CA VAL A 146 11.32 0.41 8.66
C VAL A 146 10.61 -0.75 7.99
N ASP A 147 9.40 -1.08 8.42
CA ASP A 147 8.53 -1.97 7.65
C ASP A 147 7.54 -1.13 6.85
N TYR A 148 7.33 -1.54 5.60
CA TYR A 148 6.41 -0.91 4.66
C TYR A 148 5.33 -1.90 4.24
N LEU A 149 4.07 -1.50 4.30
CA LEU A 149 2.92 -2.25 3.80
C LEU A 149 2.23 -1.40 2.74
N SER A 150 2.24 -1.86 1.49
CA SER A 150 1.34 -1.29 0.47
C SER A 150 -0.08 -1.67 0.85
N LEU A 151 -1.02 -0.72 0.84
CA LEU A 151 -2.43 -1.04 1.02
C LEU A 151 -3.06 -1.35 -0.33
N ASP A 152 -3.61 -2.54 -0.45
CA ASP A 152 -4.31 -3.02 -1.63
C ASP A 152 -5.80 -3.31 -1.32
N CYS A 153 -6.60 -3.61 -2.35
CA CYS A 153 -8.03 -3.95 -2.25
C CYS A 153 -8.32 -4.93 -1.11
N ASP A 154 -7.49 -5.96 -1.00
CA ASP A 154 -7.67 -7.06 -0.06
C ASP A 154 -7.50 -6.57 1.40
N ASP A 155 -6.60 -5.62 1.66
CA ASP A 155 -6.44 -4.99 2.98
C ASP A 155 -7.72 -4.23 3.37
N LEU A 156 -8.31 -3.53 2.40
CA LEU A 156 -9.55 -2.76 2.60
C LEU A 156 -10.76 -3.68 2.81
N GLU A 157 -10.82 -4.81 2.09
CA GLU A 157 -11.82 -5.85 2.32
C GLU A 157 -11.70 -6.41 3.74
N VAL A 158 -10.48 -6.74 4.18
CA VAL A 158 -10.21 -7.22 5.54
C VAL A 158 -10.77 -6.24 6.56
N ALA A 159 -10.51 -4.94 6.45
CA ALA A 159 -11.06 -3.95 7.39
C ALA A 159 -12.60 -3.86 7.38
N ARG A 160 -13.21 -3.95 6.19
CA ARG A 160 -14.66 -3.76 5.99
C ARG A 160 -15.51 -4.99 6.32
N ARG A 161 -14.93 -6.20 6.32
CA ARG A 161 -15.64 -7.44 6.63
C ARG A 161 -15.63 -7.76 8.14
N PRO A 162 -16.68 -8.40 8.67
CA PRO A 162 -16.67 -8.91 10.04
C PRO A 162 -15.68 -10.07 10.19
N VAL A 163 -15.29 -10.40 11.43
CA VAL A 163 -14.39 -11.55 11.71
C VAL A 163 -14.99 -12.87 11.20
N SER A 164 -16.30 -13.05 11.34
CA SER A 164 -17.04 -14.25 10.91
C SER A 164 -16.96 -14.53 9.42
N TYR A 165 -16.66 -13.52 8.59
CA TYR A 165 -16.43 -13.72 7.16
C TYR A 165 -15.20 -14.59 6.89
N PHE A 166 -14.20 -14.55 7.77
CA PHE A 166 -12.95 -15.30 7.65
C PHE A 166 -12.91 -16.58 8.48
N GLU A 167 -14.01 -16.91 9.18
CA GLU A 167 -14.08 -18.13 9.96
C GLU A 167 -14.13 -19.37 9.04
N PRO A 168 -13.33 -20.41 9.31
CA PRO A 168 -13.38 -21.65 8.54
C PRO A 168 -14.79 -22.21 8.54
N GLN A 169 -15.35 -22.43 7.35
CA GLN A 169 -16.64 -23.07 7.21
C GLN A 169 -16.50 -24.57 7.56
N PRO A 170 -17.42 -25.15 8.35
CA PRO A 170 -17.36 -26.58 8.65
C PRO A 170 -17.46 -27.39 7.35
N VAL A 171 -16.51 -28.32 7.16
CA VAL A 171 -16.33 -29.10 5.92
C VAL A 171 -17.44 -30.16 5.70
N ASP A 172 -18.40 -30.27 6.62
CA ASP A 172 -19.48 -31.27 6.56
C ASP A 172 -20.87 -30.62 6.58
N ALA A 173 -21.42 -30.35 5.39
CA ALA A 173 -22.86 -30.40 5.16
C ALA A 173 -23.12 -30.71 3.68
N GLY A 174 -23.02 -32.00 3.32
CA GLY A 174 -23.75 -32.49 2.17
C GLY A 174 -25.25 -32.33 2.45
N THR A 175 -25.86 -31.21 2.06
CA THR A 175 -27.29 -31.05 1.78
C THR A 175 -27.58 -29.60 1.41
N ASP A 176 -28.40 -29.45 0.37
CA ASP A 176 -29.09 -28.21 0.01
C ASP A 176 -29.61 -27.49 1.24
N THR A 177 -28.95 -26.42 1.65
CA THR A 177 -29.56 -25.43 2.53
C THR A 177 -28.87 -24.10 2.32
N SER A 178 -29.63 -23.18 1.73
CA SER A 178 -29.51 -21.75 1.96
C SER A 178 -29.65 -21.48 3.47
N ALA A 179 -28.57 -21.69 4.22
CA ALA A 179 -28.50 -21.37 5.63
C ALA A 179 -27.96 -19.95 5.73
N SER A 180 -28.90 -19.04 5.95
CA SER A 180 -28.76 -17.65 6.31
C SER A 180 -27.46 -17.34 7.05
N ALA A 181 -26.60 -16.54 6.42
CA ALA A 181 -25.68 -15.70 7.15
C ALA A 181 -26.53 -14.91 8.15
N SER A 182 -26.31 -15.12 9.44
CA SER A 182 -26.94 -14.32 10.48
C SER A 182 -26.53 -12.86 10.26
N GLU A 183 -27.44 -12.06 9.70
CA GLU A 183 -27.35 -10.61 9.49
C GLU A 183 -27.41 -9.80 10.81
N ASP A 184 -27.00 -10.39 11.94
CA ASP A 184 -26.84 -9.69 13.22
C ASP A 184 -25.38 -9.23 13.35
N ILE A 185 -24.94 -8.42 12.40
CA ILE A 185 -23.66 -7.70 12.48
C ILE A 185 -24.07 -6.26 12.72
N GLU A 186 -23.73 -5.69 13.89
CA GLU A 186 -23.65 -4.23 14.01
C GLU A 186 -22.77 -3.76 12.86
N PRO A 187 -23.33 -3.09 11.83
CA PRO A 187 -22.48 -2.54 10.79
C PRO A 187 -21.51 -1.61 11.51
N LEU A 188 -20.22 -1.69 11.21
CA LEU A 188 -19.47 -0.44 11.27
C LEU A 188 -20.33 0.53 10.46
N GLU A 189 -20.85 1.60 11.06
CA GLU A 189 -21.52 2.65 10.30
C GLU A 189 -20.46 3.18 9.33
N LEU A 190 -20.37 2.55 8.15
CA LEU A 190 -19.45 2.91 7.11
C LEU A 190 -19.95 4.29 6.64
N PRO A 191 -19.08 5.30 6.60
CA PRO A 191 -19.49 6.62 6.13
C PRO A 191 -20.16 6.48 4.75
N GLU A 192 -21.18 7.30 4.48
CA GLU A 192 -21.90 7.29 3.22
C GLU A 192 -20.91 7.29 2.04
N PHE A 193 -20.97 6.22 1.24
CA PHE A 193 -20.17 6.08 0.03
C PHE A 193 -20.48 7.25 -0.89
N LYS A 194 -19.47 8.05 -1.24
CA LYS A 194 -19.61 8.97 -2.38
C LYS A 194 -19.57 8.12 -3.66
N PRO A 195 -20.42 8.39 -4.66
CA PRO A 195 -20.57 7.53 -5.83
C PRO A 195 -19.32 7.40 -6.73
N GLU A 196 -18.23 8.09 -6.40
CA GLU A 196 -17.00 8.15 -7.19
C GLU A 196 -15.88 7.23 -6.70
N ALA A 197 -15.99 6.67 -5.48
CA ALA A 197 -14.98 5.78 -4.91
C ALA A 197 -15.41 4.31 -5.08
N GLY A 198 -14.52 3.51 -5.68
CA GLY A 198 -14.73 2.08 -5.87
C GLY A 198 -14.57 1.27 -4.58
N GLU A 199 -14.82 -0.05 -4.66
CA GLU A 199 -14.67 -0.98 -3.53
C GLU A 199 -13.24 -1.06 -2.98
N CYS A 200 -12.24 -0.62 -3.75
CA CYS A 200 -10.84 -0.55 -3.35
C CYS A 200 -10.35 0.87 -3.03
N GLU A 201 -11.25 1.83 -2.85
CA GLU A 201 -10.89 3.22 -2.59
C GLU A 201 -11.42 3.68 -1.22
N PHE A 202 -10.72 4.64 -0.61
CA PHE A 202 -11.27 5.41 0.50
C PHE A 202 -12.21 6.49 -0.04
N ASN A 203 -13.44 6.52 0.44
CA ASN A 203 -14.46 7.50 0.07
C ASN A 203 -14.16 8.91 0.61
N SER A 204 -13.38 9.00 1.69
CA SER A 204 -13.08 10.25 2.37
C SER A 204 -11.86 10.15 3.27
N LEU A 205 -11.33 11.31 3.66
CA LEU A 205 -10.21 11.41 4.60
C LEU A 205 -10.59 10.81 5.96
N THR A 206 -11.83 11.03 6.41
CA THR A 206 -12.38 10.45 7.63
C THR A 206 -12.41 8.93 7.57
N GLU A 207 -12.78 8.35 6.42
CA GLU A 207 -12.74 6.91 6.24
C GLU A 207 -11.31 6.38 6.24
N ALA A 208 -10.38 7.03 5.54
CA ALA A 208 -8.97 6.65 5.55
C ALA A 208 -8.43 6.58 7.00
N TYR A 209 -8.68 7.62 7.80
CA TYR A 209 -8.22 7.66 9.19
C TYR A 209 -8.89 6.62 10.08
N ARG A 210 -10.16 6.30 9.84
CA ARG A 210 -10.90 5.30 10.61
C ARG A 210 -10.52 3.87 10.23
N LEU A 211 -10.41 3.55 8.95
CA LEU A 211 -10.19 2.19 8.47
C LEU A 211 -8.71 1.76 8.57
N THR A 212 -7.75 2.67 8.45
CA THR A 212 -6.32 2.32 8.56
C THR A 212 -5.97 1.53 9.83
N PRO A 213 -6.31 1.99 11.06
CA PRO A 213 -6.06 1.20 12.26
C PRO A 213 -6.88 -0.10 12.30
N GLU A 214 -8.06 -0.12 11.68
CA GLU A 214 -8.95 -1.27 11.60
C GLU A 214 -8.40 -2.39 10.72
N ILE A 215 -7.64 -2.06 9.66
CA ILE A 215 -6.92 -3.04 8.82
C ILE A 215 -6.02 -3.91 9.72
N LEU A 216 -5.14 -3.27 10.49
CA LEU A 216 -4.19 -3.98 11.36
C LEU A 216 -4.90 -4.71 12.51
N ARG A 217 -5.91 -4.08 13.12
CA ARG A 217 -6.74 -4.72 14.16
C ARG A 217 -7.40 -5.98 13.63
N ARG A 218 -7.96 -5.94 12.42
CA ARG A 218 -8.65 -7.10 11.85
C ARG A 218 -7.67 -8.22 11.56
N TYR A 219 -6.53 -7.94 10.94
CA TYR A 219 -5.48 -8.93 10.75
C TYR A 219 -5.10 -9.62 12.06
N ASP A 220 -4.94 -8.84 13.14
CA ASP A 220 -4.65 -9.40 14.47
C ASP A 220 -5.77 -10.32 15.00
N GLN A 221 -7.03 -10.00 14.73
CA GLN A 221 -8.19 -10.80 15.14
C GLN A 221 -8.30 -12.12 14.36
N ILE A 222 -8.04 -12.09 13.05
CA ILE A 222 -8.26 -13.23 12.15
C ILE A 222 -7.04 -14.14 12.03
N LYS A 223 -5.84 -13.72 12.42
CA LYS A 223 -4.59 -14.51 12.32
C LYS A 223 -4.62 -15.90 12.97
N ARG A 224 -5.63 -16.17 13.81
CA ARG A 224 -5.86 -17.47 14.45
C ARG A 224 -6.46 -18.52 13.51
N PHE A 225 -7.06 -18.10 12.39
CA PHE A 225 -7.59 -19.01 11.39
C PHE A 225 -6.48 -19.42 10.43
N GLU A 226 -6.45 -20.69 10.05
CA GLU A 226 -5.35 -21.29 9.26
C GLU A 226 -5.15 -20.60 7.91
N ASP A 227 -6.24 -20.27 7.23
CA ASP A 227 -6.24 -19.66 5.89
C ASP A 227 -6.50 -18.14 5.89
N ALA A 228 -6.40 -17.49 7.06
CA ALA A 228 -6.61 -16.04 7.12
C ALA A 228 -5.54 -15.30 6.32
N PRO A 229 -5.92 -14.25 5.56
CA PRO A 229 -4.95 -13.39 4.91
C PRO A 229 -4.03 -12.74 5.95
N THR A 230 -2.79 -12.47 5.56
CA THR A 230 -1.78 -11.82 6.41
C THR A 230 -1.25 -10.56 5.73
N PRO A 231 -0.94 -9.49 6.51
CA PRO A 231 -0.41 -8.27 5.93
C PRO A 231 1.00 -8.51 5.42
N ARG A 232 1.26 -8.10 4.17
CA ARG A 232 2.55 -8.28 3.51
C ARG A 232 3.51 -7.13 3.81
N TRP A 233 4.13 -7.19 4.99
CA TRP A 233 5.19 -6.24 5.37
C TRP A 233 6.47 -6.48 4.56
N LEU A 234 6.98 -5.43 3.93
CA LEU A 234 8.27 -5.40 3.28
C LEU A 234 9.29 -4.70 4.18
N PRO A 235 10.38 -5.37 4.59
CA PRO A 235 11.44 -4.73 5.34
C PRO A 235 12.25 -3.79 4.45
N LEU A 236 12.32 -2.54 4.87
CA LEU A 236 13.10 -1.48 4.26
C LEU A 236 14.20 -0.99 5.21
N VAL A 237 15.25 -0.44 4.61
CA VAL A 237 16.30 0.30 5.31
C VAL A 237 16.19 1.77 4.90
N ALA A 238 15.89 2.63 5.86
CA ALA A 238 15.88 4.08 5.69
C ALA A 238 17.27 4.65 5.97
N THR A 239 17.84 5.39 5.03
CA THR A 239 19.12 6.11 5.18
C THR A 239 18.85 7.61 5.06
N VAL A 240 19.26 8.38 6.07
CA VAL A 240 18.99 9.83 6.15
C VAL A 240 20.23 10.62 5.78
N GLU A 241 20.08 11.60 4.90
CA GLU A 241 21.13 12.49 4.38
C GLU A 241 20.81 13.98 4.60
#